data_AF-A0A6J8BSE0-F1
#
_entry.id   AF-A0A6J8BSE0-F1
#
_cell.length_a   1.000
_cell.length_b   1.000
_cell.length_c   1.000
_cell.angle_alpha   90.00
_cell.angle_beta   90.00
_cell.angle_gamma   90.00
#
_symmetry.space_group_name_H-M   'P 1'
#
loop_
_entity.id
_entity.type
_entity.pdbx_description
1 polymer ?
#
loop_
_entity_poly.entity_id
_entity_poly.type
_entity_poly.pdbx_seq_one_letter_code
_entity_poly.pdbx_strand_id
1 'polypeptide(L)'
;MVVAGDNVGNTQLMMYEGKQIFNCRLHKQKVTHAEFSPREEWLLCTSSTDQTVQFWDVRMMKDRKSSLYILKHEKGINSAYFSGTDGCRLLTTDQGNQVRVYRAPDWVLERKISHPHRFFQHITPIKATWHPLQDLAVIGRYPDPKFPGYHDGELRSIDILDVETGDLVTSLSDPSSSGLVCVNKFNRRGDVLASGMGVHILLWTRKEEVSERQKSLLPAMKSYLDNSNHSNQSSRRPRQPKSKETKTKEKTNTKTDKEKLKLKMKNSKKKND
;
A
#
# COMPACT_ATOMS: atom_id res chain seq x y z
N MET A 1 7.86 -19.75 -0.32
CA MET A 1 6.48 -19.85 -0.86
C MET A 1 5.88 -18.46 -0.92
N VAL A 2 5.00 -18.19 -1.87
CA VAL A 2 4.31 -16.93 -2.07
C VAL A 2 2.81 -17.19 -1.92
N VAL A 3 2.11 -16.31 -1.21
CA VAL A 3 0.65 -16.32 -1.10
C VAL A 3 0.06 -15.11 -1.81
N ALA A 4 -1.01 -15.32 -2.56
CA ALA A 4 -1.75 -14.27 -3.23
C ALA A 4 -3.26 -14.48 -3.05
N GLY A 5 -3.98 -13.40 -2.78
CA GLY A 5 -5.43 -13.39 -2.69
C GLY A 5 -6.05 -12.56 -3.80
N ASP A 6 -7.26 -12.91 -4.24
CA ASP A 6 -7.99 -12.16 -5.27
C ASP A 6 -9.21 -11.39 -4.72
N ASN A 7 -9.94 -10.73 -5.62
CA ASN A 7 -11.13 -9.95 -5.31
C ASN A 7 -12.43 -10.77 -5.14
N VAL A 8 -12.42 -12.08 -5.43
CA VAL A 8 -13.57 -12.99 -5.32
C VAL A 8 -13.50 -13.85 -4.05
N GLY A 9 -12.31 -13.95 -3.46
CA GLY A 9 -12.04 -14.72 -2.24
C GLY A 9 -11.15 -15.93 -2.45
N ASN A 10 -10.56 -16.11 -3.64
CA ASN A 10 -9.58 -17.15 -3.88
C ASN A 10 -8.24 -16.80 -3.26
N THR A 11 -7.58 -17.82 -2.73
CA THR A 11 -6.21 -17.75 -2.23
C THR A 11 -5.37 -18.77 -2.98
N GLN A 12 -4.25 -18.30 -3.53
CA GLN A 12 -3.29 -19.08 -4.29
C GLN A 12 -1.97 -19.17 -3.52
N LEU A 13 -1.40 -20.36 -3.44
CA LEU A 13 -0.05 -20.59 -2.95
C LEU A 13 0.83 -21.06 -4.09
N MET A 14 1.99 -20.44 -4.21
CA MET A 14 2.97 -20.70 -5.27
C MET A 14 4.36 -20.87 -4.68
N MET A 15 5.18 -21.71 -5.30
CA MET A 15 6.61 -21.73 -5.03
C MET A 15 7.28 -20.47 -5.60
N TYR A 16 8.52 -20.18 -5.19
CA TYR A 16 9.28 -19.03 -5.68
C TYR A 16 9.62 -19.14 -7.18
N GLU A 17 9.62 -20.35 -7.72
CA GLU A 17 9.76 -20.64 -9.16
C GLU A 17 8.46 -20.42 -9.95
N GLY A 18 7.36 -20.03 -9.30
CA GLY A 18 6.07 -19.77 -9.95
C GLY A 18 5.15 -20.99 -10.10
N LYS A 19 5.58 -22.18 -9.62
CA LYS A 19 4.73 -23.37 -9.62
C LYS A 19 3.59 -23.21 -8.60
N GLN A 20 2.34 -23.28 -9.06
CA GLN A 20 1.17 -23.26 -8.19
C GLN A 20 1.06 -24.56 -7.39
N ILE A 21 0.88 -24.43 -6.08
CA ILE A 21 0.72 -25.53 -5.11
C ILE A 21 -0.74 -25.68 -4.71
N PHE A 22 -1.43 -24.56 -4.53
CA PHE A 22 -2.82 -24.51 -4.04
C PHE A 22 -3.58 -23.36 -4.69
N ASN A 23 -4.87 -23.56 -4.95
CA ASN A 23 -5.81 -22.51 -5.36
C ASN A 23 -7.22 -22.92 -4.93
N CYS A 24 -7.79 -22.18 -3.99
CA CYS A 24 -9.16 -22.43 -3.52
C CYS A 24 -9.83 -21.14 -3.06
N ARG A 25 -11.16 -21.12 -3.12
CA ARG A 25 -11.98 -20.04 -2.59
C ARG A 25 -12.13 -20.16 -1.08
N LEU A 26 -11.23 -19.52 -0.34
CA LEU A 26 -11.21 -19.54 1.13
C LEU A 26 -12.21 -18.55 1.74
N HIS A 27 -12.37 -17.37 1.11
CA HIS A 27 -13.26 -16.32 1.59
C HIS A 27 -14.46 -16.11 0.66
N LYS A 28 -15.53 -15.50 1.19
CA LYS A 28 -16.73 -15.19 0.38
C LYS A 28 -16.53 -13.95 -0.50
N GLN A 29 -15.66 -13.04 -0.09
CA GLN A 29 -15.36 -11.79 -0.75
C GLN A 29 -13.85 -11.59 -0.88
N LYS A 30 -13.44 -10.45 -1.44
CA LYS A 30 -12.03 -10.07 -1.63
C LYS A 30 -11.16 -10.41 -0.44
N VAL A 31 -10.06 -11.11 -0.69
CA VAL A 31 -8.96 -11.27 0.26
C VAL A 31 -8.15 -9.98 0.25
N THR A 32 -8.05 -9.32 1.38
CA THR A 32 -7.41 -8.00 1.52
C THR A 32 -5.98 -8.09 1.99
N HIS A 33 -5.65 -9.16 2.72
CA HIS A 33 -4.32 -9.44 3.23
C HIS A 33 -4.13 -10.95 3.44
N ALA A 34 -2.91 -11.42 3.26
CA ALA A 34 -2.50 -12.79 3.52
C ALA A 34 -1.05 -12.78 4.02
N GLU A 35 -0.77 -13.46 5.13
CA GLU A 35 0.53 -13.42 5.79
C GLU A 35 0.84 -14.74 6.48
N PHE A 36 2.06 -15.22 6.33
CA PHE A 36 2.58 -16.35 7.09
C PHE A 36 3.00 -15.89 8.49
N SER A 37 2.74 -16.71 9.50
CA SER A 37 3.23 -16.41 10.84
C SER A 37 4.76 -16.37 10.84
N PRO A 38 5.38 -15.35 11.47
CA PRO A 38 6.83 -15.29 11.61
C PRO A 38 7.34 -16.33 12.64
N ARG A 39 6.45 -16.89 13.47
CA ARG A 39 6.79 -17.90 14.49
C ARG A 39 6.55 -19.32 14.00
N GLU A 40 5.45 -19.56 13.30
CA GLU A 40 5.00 -20.88 12.88
C GLU A 40 4.90 -20.96 11.35
N GLU A 41 5.85 -21.65 10.70
CA GLU A 41 5.94 -21.69 9.23
C GLU A 41 4.69 -22.27 8.53
N TRP A 42 3.97 -23.16 9.22
CA TRP A 42 2.78 -23.81 8.71
C TRP A 42 1.51 -22.95 8.84
N LEU A 43 1.55 -21.89 9.65
CA LEU A 43 0.38 -21.07 9.94
C LEU A 43 0.26 -19.91 8.96
N LEU A 44 -0.84 -19.87 8.22
CA LEU A 44 -1.21 -18.76 7.34
C LEU A 44 -2.42 -18.02 7.91
N CYS A 45 -2.38 -16.70 7.92
CA CYS A 45 -3.50 -15.83 8.23
C CYS A 45 -3.99 -15.13 6.96
N THR A 46 -5.30 -15.10 6.74
CA THR A 46 -5.93 -14.35 5.64
C THR A 46 -7.04 -13.45 6.19
N SER A 47 -7.16 -12.23 5.68
CA SER A 47 -8.26 -11.32 6.00
C SER A 47 -9.08 -10.98 4.77
N SER A 48 -10.37 -10.69 4.97
CA SER A 48 -11.28 -10.39 3.87
C SER A 48 -12.27 -9.28 4.20
N THR A 49 -12.84 -8.69 3.15
CA THR A 49 -14.01 -7.81 3.26
C THR A 49 -15.27 -8.55 3.71
N ASP A 50 -15.26 -9.90 3.75
CA ASP A 50 -16.34 -10.72 4.31
C ASP A 50 -16.46 -10.68 5.84
N GLN A 51 -15.73 -9.76 6.48
CA GLN A 51 -15.72 -9.50 7.93
C GLN A 51 -15.05 -10.60 8.75
N THR A 52 -14.25 -11.45 8.11
CA THR A 52 -13.51 -12.52 8.80
C THR A 52 -12.00 -12.43 8.58
N VAL A 53 -11.26 -12.72 9.65
CA VAL A 53 -9.88 -13.20 9.57
C VAL A 53 -9.91 -14.69 9.80
N GLN A 54 -9.23 -15.45 8.97
CA GLN A 54 -9.16 -16.90 9.06
C GLN A 54 -7.72 -17.37 9.12
N PHE A 55 -7.48 -18.40 9.93
CA PHE A 55 -6.20 -19.06 10.05
C PHE A 55 -6.24 -20.43 9.40
N TRP A 56 -5.11 -20.85 8.84
CA TRP A 56 -4.99 -22.07 8.05
C TRP A 56 -3.69 -22.78 8.39
N ASP A 57 -3.76 -24.11 8.54
CA ASP A 57 -2.57 -24.95 8.42
C ASP A 57 -2.32 -25.20 6.93
N VAL A 58 -1.22 -24.68 6.42
CA VAL A 58 -0.86 -24.81 5.00
C VAL A 58 -0.65 -26.27 4.59
N ARG A 59 -0.28 -27.14 5.52
CA ARG A 59 -0.07 -28.58 5.26
C ARG A 59 -1.37 -29.33 5.11
N MET A 60 -2.46 -28.81 5.68
CA MET A 60 -3.78 -29.47 5.73
C MET A 60 -4.87 -28.68 4.99
N MET A 61 -4.48 -27.66 4.22
CA MET A 61 -5.42 -26.79 3.51
C MET A 61 -6.07 -27.54 2.33
N LYS A 62 -7.41 -27.63 2.35
CA LYS A 62 -8.18 -28.31 1.29
C LYS A 62 -9.28 -27.42 0.74
N ASP A 63 -10.08 -26.87 1.63
CA ASP A 63 -11.23 -26.05 1.31
C ASP A 63 -11.48 -24.97 2.38
N ARG A 64 -12.53 -24.18 2.21
CA ARG A 64 -12.95 -23.16 3.18
C ARG A 64 -13.25 -23.71 4.58
N LYS A 65 -13.55 -25.01 4.73
CA LYS A 65 -13.85 -25.62 6.04
C LYS A 65 -12.58 -25.99 6.80
N SER A 66 -11.43 -26.03 6.13
CA SER A 66 -10.12 -26.30 6.75
C SER A 66 -9.54 -25.15 7.58
N SER A 67 -10.34 -24.12 7.89
CA SER A 67 -9.89 -23.03 8.76
C SER A 67 -9.77 -23.51 10.21
N LEU A 68 -8.64 -23.19 10.84
CA LEU A 68 -8.37 -23.53 12.24
C LEU A 68 -9.10 -22.60 13.20
N TYR A 69 -9.05 -21.29 12.90
CA TYR A 69 -9.62 -20.24 13.72
C TYR A 69 -10.28 -19.20 12.81
N ILE A 70 -11.43 -18.69 13.24
CA ILE A 70 -12.20 -17.66 12.52
C ILE A 70 -12.48 -16.50 13.47
N LEU A 71 -11.86 -15.35 13.21
CA LEU A 71 -12.10 -14.12 13.96
C LEU A 71 -13.16 -13.29 13.23
N LYS A 72 -14.26 -12.98 13.92
CA LYS A 72 -15.38 -12.23 13.36
C LYS A 72 -15.31 -10.75 13.72
N HIS A 73 -15.47 -9.91 12.70
CA HIS A 73 -15.50 -8.45 12.82
C HIS A 73 -16.88 -7.89 12.46
N GLU A 74 -17.12 -6.63 12.81
CA GLU A 74 -18.37 -5.93 12.49
C GLU A 74 -18.37 -5.35 11.07
N LYS A 75 -17.18 -5.07 10.53
CA LYS A 75 -16.95 -4.50 9.20
C LYS A 75 -15.88 -5.30 8.46
N GLY A 76 -15.80 -5.08 7.14
CA GLY A 76 -14.79 -5.69 6.29
C GLY A 76 -13.38 -5.34 6.77
N ILE A 77 -12.42 -6.23 6.56
CA ILE A 77 -11.08 -6.11 7.14
C ILE A 77 -10.11 -5.63 6.08
N ASN A 78 -9.28 -4.64 6.39
CA ASN A 78 -8.27 -4.11 5.46
C ASN A 78 -6.92 -4.84 5.58
N SER A 79 -6.56 -5.24 6.81
CA SER A 79 -5.31 -5.92 7.10
C SER A 79 -5.35 -6.72 8.39
N ALA A 80 -4.48 -7.73 8.47
CA ALA A 80 -4.25 -8.57 9.63
C ALA A 80 -2.75 -8.91 9.71
N TYR A 81 -1.98 -8.15 10.48
CA TYR A 81 -0.52 -8.27 10.58
C TYR A 81 -0.10 -9.02 11.83
N PHE A 82 0.78 -10.00 11.69
CA PHE A 82 1.43 -10.62 12.85
C PHE A 82 2.39 -9.61 13.50
N SER A 83 2.51 -9.70 14.82
CA SER A 83 3.55 -8.97 15.54
C SER A 83 4.92 -9.46 15.11
N GLY A 84 5.80 -8.51 14.78
CA GLY A 84 7.17 -8.82 14.38
C GLY A 84 8.13 -9.07 15.54
N THR A 85 7.72 -8.80 16.78
CA THR A 85 8.51 -8.98 18.01
C THR A 85 8.37 -10.39 18.56
N ASP A 86 7.13 -10.84 18.77
CA ASP A 86 6.82 -12.12 19.40
C ASP A 86 6.18 -13.16 18.44
N GLY A 87 5.62 -12.72 17.32
CA GLY A 87 4.82 -13.57 16.42
C GLY A 87 3.56 -14.16 17.05
N CYS A 88 3.17 -13.68 18.24
CA CYS A 88 2.07 -14.23 19.04
C CYS A 88 0.84 -13.32 19.05
N ARG A 89 0.97 -12.06 18.64
CA ARG A 89 -0.16 -11.15 18.49
C ARG A 89 -0.50 -10.91 17.03
N LEU A 90 -1.78 -10.63 16.77
CA LEU A 90 -2.30 -10.25 15.47
C LEU A 90 -2.99 -8.88 15.58
N LEU A 91 -2.53 -7.92 14.79
CA LEU A 91 -3.14 -6.59 14.66
C LEU A 91 -4.05 -6.55 13.45
N THR A 92 -5.32 -6.26 13.68
CA THR A 92 -6.34 -6.19 12.63
C THR A 92 -6.89 -4.78 12.52
N THR A 93 -7.16 -4.35 11.29
CA THR A 93 -7.77 -3.04 11.01
C THR A 93 -9.03 -3.26 10.18
N ASP A 94 -10.18 -2.82 10.68
CA ASP A 94 -11.43 -2.92 9.96
C ASP A 94 -11.69 -1.70 9.06
N GLN A 95 -12.83 -1.72 8.36
CA GLN A 95 -13.31 -0.63 7.51
C GLN A 95 -14.21 0.37 8.24
N GLY A 96 -14.39 0.18 9.55
CA GLY A 96 -15.17 1.03 10.42
C GLY A 96 -14.25 1.92 11.24
N ASN A 97 -14.14 1.59 12.52
CA ASN A 97 -13.41 2.38 13.49
C ASN A 97 -12.70 1.49 14.53
N GLN A 98 -12.42 0.23 14.20
CA GLN A 98 -11.85 -0.72 15.16
C GLN A 98 -10.51 -1.23 14.70
N VAL A 99 -9.52 -1.03 15.57
CA VAL A 99 -8.28 -1.78 15.57
C VAL A 99 -8.41 -2.84 16.65
N ARG A 100 -8.17 -4.12 16.33
CA ARG A 100 -8.22 -5.20 17.32
C ARG A 100 -6.91 -5.96 17.38
N VAL A 101 -6.58 -6.39 18.58
CA VAL A 101 -5.39 -7.18 18.90
C VAL A 101 -5.86 -8.53 19.41
N TYR A 102 -5.37 -9.59 18.79
CA TYR A 102 -5.64 -10.97 19.19
C TYR A 102 -4.36 -11.66 19.63
N ARG A 103 -4.46 -12.59 20.57
CA ARG A 103 -3.32 -13.29 21.14
C ARG A 103 -3.39 -14.81 20.94
N ALA A 104 -2.32 -15.38 20.41
CA ALA A 104 -2.09 -16.83 20.29
C ALA A 104 -1.97 -17.49 21.67
N PRO A 105 -2.17 -18.83 21.79
CA PRO A 105 -2.47 -19.78 20.72
C PRO A 105 -3.95 -19.81 20.31
N ASP A 106 -4.86 -19.42 21.19
CA ASP A 106 -6.30 -19.53 20.96
C ASP A 106 -6.89 -18.36 20.15
N TRP A 107 -6.06 -17.37 19.81
CA TRP A 107 -6.45 -16.15 19.09
C TRP A 107 -7.59 -15.40 19.77
N VAL A 108 -7.51 -15.29 21.09
CA VAL A 108 -8.49 -14.57 21.91
C VAL A 108 -8.32 -13.07 21.70
N LEU A 109 -9.44 -12.34 21.68
CA LEU A 109 -9.45 -10.89 21.61
C LEU A 109 -8.84 -10.31 22.90
N GLU A 110 -7.64 -9.74 22.78
CA GLU A 110 -6.92 -9.10 23.88
C GLU A 110 -7.34 -7.64 24.03
N ARG A 111 -7.40 -6.91 22.91
CA ARG A 111 -7.71 -5.47 22.91
C ARG A 111 -8.62 -5.09 21.75
N LYS A 112 -9.59 -4.23 22.03
CA LYS A 112 -10.42 -3.52 21.05
C LYS A 112 -10.18 -2.03 21.20
N ILE A 113 -9.53 -1.41 20.22
CA ILE A 113 -9.18 0.02 20.21
C ILE A 113 -10.09 0.74 19.22
N SER A 114 -10.80 1.76 19.70
CA SER A 114 -11.62 2.63 18.85
C SER A 114 -10.76 3.73 18.26
N HIS A 115 -10.68 3.79 16.94
CA HIS A 115 -9.87 4.77 16.21
C HIS A 115 -10.61 5.21 14.94
N PRO A 116 -10.68 6.50 14.58
CA PRO A 116 -11.40 6.96 13.39
C PRO A 116 -10.59 6.69 12.10
N HIS A 117 -11.00 5.68 11.32
CA HIS A 117 -10.33 5.28 10.07
C HIS A 117 -11.30 4.70 9.02
N ARG A 118 -12.48 5.33 8.90
CA ARG A 118 -13.59 4.84 8.06
C ARG A 118 -13.18 4.58 6.62
N PHE A 119 -13.82 3.59 6.00
CA PHE A 119 -13.67 3.34 4.58
C PHE A 119 -14.25 4.46 3.70
N PHE A 120 -13.59 4.73 2.57
CA PHE A 120 -14.11 5.56 1.49
C PHE A 120 -13.59 5.06 0.14
N GLN A 121 -14.44 5.01 -0.88
CA GLN A 121 -14.18 4.31 -2.15
C GLN A 121 -12.94 4.81 -2.90
N HIS A 122 -12.65 6.11 -2.86
CA HIS A 122 -11.54 6.72 -3.59
C HIS A 122 -10.28 6.91 -2.74
N ILE A 123 -10.25 6.32 -1.54
CA ILE A 123 -9.13 6.42 -0.60
C ILE A 123 -8.51 5.04 -0.45
N THR A 124 -7.18 4.99 -0.42
CA THR A 124 -6.45 3.77 -0.10
C THR A 124 -6.90 3.27 1.28
N PRO A 125 -7.36 2.02 1.43
CA PRO A 125 -7.81 1.52 2.72
C PRO A 125 -6.74 1.69 3.79
N ILE A 126 -7.13 2.29 4.92
CA ILE A 126 -6.22 2.56 6.03
C ILE A 126 -5.86 1.24 6.69
N LYS A 127 -4.57 1.06 6.98
CA LYS A 127 -4.00 -0.15 7.58
C LYS A 127 -3.12 0.23 8.77
N ALA A 128 -3.44 -0.28 9.96
CA ALA A 128 -2.52 -0.19 11.09
C ALA A 128 -1.35 -1.17 10.88
N THR A 129 -0.15 -0.77 11.27
CA THR A 129 1.03 -1.66 11.27
C THR A 129 1.75 -1.62 12.60
N TRP A 130 2.53 -2.66 12.90
CA TRP A 130 3.36 -2.73 14.09
C TRP A 130 4.61 -1.88 13.96
N HIS A 131 5.04 -1.31 15.07
CA HIS A 131 6.44 -0.93 15.26
C HIS A 131 7.30 -2.21 15.29
N PRO A 132 8.48 -2.25 14.63
CA PRO A 132 9.27 -3.48 14.47
C PRO A 132 9.88 -4.04 15.76
N LEU A 133 10.01 -3.21 16.80
CA LEU A 133 10.75 -3.52 18.03
C LEU A 133 9.93 -3.32 19.32
N GLN A 134 8.71 -2.78 19.21
CA GLN A 134 7.88 -2.43 20.37
C GLN A 134 6.43 -2.80 20.06
N ASP A 135 5.64 -3.04 21.10
CA ASP A 135 4.21 -3.34 20.97
C ASP A 135 3.40 -2.05 20.78
N LEU A 136 3.79 -1.28 19.76
CA LEU A 136 3.13 -0.07 19.32
C LEU A 136 2.50 -0.30 17.95
N ALA A 137 1.30 0.24 17.74
CA ALA A 137 0.63 0.25 16.45
C ALA A 137 0.65 1.67 15.87
N VAL A 138 0.89 1.80 14.57
CA VAL A 138 0.82 3.08 13.84
C VAL A 138 -0.32 3.04 12.84
N ILE A 139 -1.18 4.05 12.85
CA ILE A 139 -2.36 4.13 11.99
C ILE A 139 -2.63 5.59 11.58
N GLY A 140 -3.15 5.80 10.38
CA GLY A 140 -3.56 7.13 9.93
C GLY A 140 -4.97 7.50 10.38
N ARG A 141 -5.15 8.68 10.94
CA ARG A 141 -6.43 9.21 11.40
C ARG A 141 -7.23 9.78 10.23
N TYR A 142 -8.45 9.28 10.06
CA TYR A 142 -9.47 9.87 9.20
C TYR A 142 -10.62 10.41 10.06
N PRO A 143 -10.61 11.72 10.40
CA PRO A 143 -11.64 12.34 11.22
C PRO A 143 -13.05 12.05 10.70
N ASP A 144 -13.94 11.66 11.60
CA ASP A 144 -15.34 11.33 11.31
C ASP A 144 -16.24 12.05 12.32
N PRO A 145 -17.14 12.95 11.87
CA PRO A 145 -18.10 13.61 12.75
C PRO A 145 -18.99 12.69 13.58
N LYS A 146 -19.12 11.42 13.18
CA LYS A 146 -19.90 10.41 13.92
C LYS A 146 -19.07 9.66 14.98
N PHE A 147 -17.76 9.87 15.03
CA PHE A 147 -16.88 9.19 15.97
C PHE A 147 -16.99 9.84 17.37
N PRO A 148 -17.13 9.05 18.45
CA PRO A 148 -17.14 9.60 19.80
C PRO A 148 -15.86 10.38 20.11
N GLY A 149 -15.99 11.62 20.59
CA GLY A 149 -14.85 12.50 20.86
C GLY A 149 -14.39 13.35 19.66
N TYR A 150 -15.13 13.31 18.55
CA TYR A 150 -14.87 14.19 17.41
C TYR A 150 -14.98 15.67 17.80
N HIS A 151 -14.01 16.47 17.34
CA HIS A 151 -14.07 17.93 17.38
C HIS A 151 -13.74 18.55 16.01
N ASP A 152 -14.30 19.74 15.77
CA ASP A 152 -14.07 20.45 14.53
C ASP A 152 -12.60 20.89 14.42
N GLY A 153 -12.05 20.82 13.21
CA GLY A 153 -10.64 21.11 12.95
C GLY A 153 -9.66 20.00 13.35
N GLU A 154 -10.12 18.79 13.68
CA GLU A 154 -9.23 17.64 13.91
C GLU A 154 -8.25 17.41 12.76
N LEU A 155 -6.98 17.29 13.11
CA LEU A 155 -5.91 17.05 12.14
C LEU A 155 -5.97 15.62 11.60
N ARG A 156 -5.59 15.47 10.33
CA ARG A 156 -5.34 14.16 9.70
C ARG A 156 -3.95 13.68 10.09
N SER A 157 -3.82 13.26 11.35
CA SER A 157 -2.57 12.81 11.94
C SER A 157 -2.23 11.36 11.61
N ILE A 158 -1.01 10.98 11.95
CA ILE A 158 -0.59 9.59 12.13
C ILE A 158 -0.57 9.32 13.63
N ASP A 159 -1.43 8.44 14.10
CA ASP A 159 -1.56 8.11 15.51
C ASP A 159 -0.69 6.87 15.84
N ILE A 160 0.06 6.96 16.94
CA ILE A 160 0.83 5.86 17.51
C ILE A 160 0.11 5.44 18.79
N LEU A 161 -0.29 4.17 18.81
CA LEU A 161 -1.12 3.57 19.85
C LEU A 161 -0.30 2.55 20.63
N ASP A 162 -0.47 2.55 21.95
CA ASP A 162 -0.01 1.46 22.80
C ASP A 162 -0.99 0.29 22.64
N VAL A 163 -0.48 -0.87 22.24
CA VAL A 163 -1.30 -2.06 21.97
C VAL A 163 -1.74 -2.73 23.27
N GLU A 164 -0.93 -2.64 24.32
CA GLU A 164 -1.21 -3.26 25.62
C GLU A 164 -2.30 -2.48 26.36
N THR A 165 -2.18 -1.15 26.44
CA THR A 165 -3.20 -0.31 27.12
C THR A 165 -4.37 0.04 26.20
N GLY A 166 -4.11 0.19 24.90
CA GLY A 166 -5.05 0.73 23.93
C GLY A 166 -5.06 2.26 23.84
N ASP A 167 -4.16 2.93 24.56
CA ASP A 167 -4.11 4.39 24.64
C ASP A 167 -3.35 5.02 23.46
N LEU A 168 -3.69 6.27 23.16
CA LEU A 168 -2.93 7.10 22.23
C LEU A 168 -1.62 7.56 22.91
N VAL A 169 -0.48 7.12 22.39
CA VAL A 169 0.85 7.54 22.87
C VAL A 169 1.19 8.92 22.32
N THR A 170 1.08 9.09 21.00
CA THR A 170 1.35 10.36 20.33
C THR A 170 0.72 10.41 18.95
N SER A 171 0.60 11.61 18.41
CA SER A 171 0.16 11.86 17.03
C SER A 171 1.23 12.67 16.29
N LEU A 172 1.49 12.30 15.04
CA LEU A 172 2.38 13.01 14.13
C LEU A 172 1.56 13.78 13.10
N SER A 173 1.91 15.04 12.88
CA SER A 173 1.29 15.89 11.86
C SER A 173 2.28 16.93 11.38
N ASP A 174 2.21 17.29 10.11
CA ASP A 174 2.97 18.39 9.53
C ASP A 174 1.99 19.37 8.88
N PRO A 175 1.96 20.65 9.29
CA PRO A 175 1.06 21.67 8.70
C PRO A 175 1.23 21.83 7.18
N SER A 176 2.42 21.56 6.65
CA SER A 176 2.69 21.60 5.20
C SER A 176 2.09 20.42 4.44
N SER A 177 1.74 19.34 5.14
CA SER A 177 1.24 18.07 4.61
C SER A 177 -0.11 17.70 5.23
N SER A 178 -1.18 18.35 4.77
CA SER A 178 -2.55 18.19 5.29
C SER A 178 -3.37 17.06 4.65
N GLY A 179 -2.73 16.22 3.83
CA GLY A 179 -3.39 15.09 3.16
C GLY A 179 -3.74 13.96 4.11
N LEU A 180 -4.62 13.05 3.67
CA LEU A 180 -4.94 11.86 4.45
C LEU A 180 -3.83 10.81 4.31
N VAL A 181 -3.20 10.47 5.43
CA VAL A 181 -2.17 9.43 5.48
C VAL A 181 -2.83 8.07 5.66
N CYS A 182 -2.68 7.17 4.70
CA CYS A 182 -3.44 5.91 4.69
C CYS A 182 -2.62 4.69 5.10
N VAL A 183 -1.35 4.66 4.73
CA VAL A 183 -0.43 3.56 5.01
C VAL A 183 0.80 4.12 5.70
N ASN A 184 1.18 3.49 6.81
CA ASN A 184 2.30 3.91 7.65
C ASN A 184 3.12 2.67 7.96
N LYS A 185 4.44 2.72 7.78
CA LYS A 185 5.31 1.58 8.08
C LYS A 185 6.68 2.06 8.55
N PHE A 186 7.07 1.61 9.73
CA PHE A 186 8.43 1.80 10.23
C PHE A 186 9.42 0.96 9.42
N ASN A 187 10.63 1.48 9.26
CA ASN A 187 11.75 0.67 8.80
C ASN A 187 12.09 -0.40 9.86
N ARG A 188 12.98 -1.36 9.54
CA ARG A 188 13.27 -2.47 10.46
C ARG A 188 13.93 -2.03 11.78
N ARG A 189 14.59 -0.87 11.80
CA ARG A 189 15.25 -0.28 12.97
C ARG A 189 14.27 0.48 13.89
N GLY A 190 13.11 0.88 13.39
CA GLY A 190 12.12 1.65 14.15
C GLY A 190 12.41 3.15 14.26
N ASP A 191 13.46 3.65 13.62
CA ASP A 191 13.87 5.06 13.69
C ASP A 191 13.29 5.94 12.57
N VAL A 192 12.89 5.33 11.45
CA VAL A 192 12.28 6.05 10.30
C VAL A 192 10.90 5.49 10.00
N LEU A 193 9.91 6.40 9.87
CA LEU A 193 8.56 6.06 9.44
C LEU A 193 8.34 6.51 8.00
N ALA A 194 7.92 5.59 7.14
CA ALA A 194 7.46 5.90 5.79
C ALA A 194 5.94 5.91 5.74
N SER A 195 5.38 6.94 5.11
CA SER A 195 3.94 7.17 5.06
C SER A 195 3.47 7.45 3.64
N GLY A 196 2.37 6.80 3.23
CA GLY A 196 1.69 7.08 1.96
C GLY A 196 0.53 8.03 2.16
N MET A 197 0.61 9.21 1.56
CA MET A 197 -0.39 10.27 1.62
C MET A 197 -0.84 10.64 0.21
N GLY A 198 -1.93 10.02 -0.26
CA GLY A 198 -2.41 10.20 -1.64
C GLY A 198 -1.34 9.83 -2.67
N VAL A 199 -0.82 10.83 -3.39
CA VAL A 199 0.27 10.66 -4.38
C VAL A 199 1.67 10.87 -3.81
N HIS A 200 1.79 11.29 -2.55
CA HIS A 200 3.05 11.61 -1.90
C HIS A 200 3.51 10.48 -0.98
N ILE A 201 4.83 10.29 -0.91
CA ILE A 201 5.50 9.49 0.10
C ILE A 201 6.17 10.46 1.07
N LEU A 202 5.83 10.35 2.35
CA LEU A 202 6.46 11.11 3.43
C LEU A 202 7.45 10.21 4.16
N LEU A 203 8.57 10.79 4.58
CA LEU A 203 9.55 10.15 5.44
C LEU A 203 9.69 10.98 6.71
N TRP A 204 9.36 10.37 7.84
CA TRP A 204 9.51 10.98 9.16
C TRP A 204 10.76 10.42 9.81
N THR A 205 11.66 11.31 10.21
CA THR A 205 12.83 10.98 11.03
C THR A 205 13.08 12.11 12.02
N ARG A 206 13.98 11.89 12.97
CA ARG A 206 14.41 12.90 13.93
C ARG A 206 15.04 14.09 13.21
N LYS A 207 14.68 15.30 13.63
CA LYS A 207 15.08 16.57 13.00
C LYS A 207 16.60 16.75 12.86
N GLU A 208 17.35 16.25 13.84
CA GLU A 208 18.82 16.29 13.86
C GLU A 208 19.41 15.54 12.66
N GLU A 209 18.91 14.33 12.38
CA GLU A 209 19.36 13.51 11.24
C GLU A 209 18.99 14.11 9.88
N VAL A 210 17.81 14.76 9.77
CA VAL A 210 17.41 15.46 8.53
C VAL A 210 18.39 16.59 8.22
N SER A 211 18.73 17.38 9.24
CA SER A 211 19.58 18.54 9.09
C SER A 211 21.00 18.16 8.68
N GLU A 212 21.53 17.08 9.25
CA GLU A 212 22.84 16.52 8.87
C GLU A 212 22.83 15.91 7.47
N ARG A 213 21.82 15.11 7.12
CA ARG A 213 21.68 14.56 5.75
C ARG A 213 21.52 15.67 4.71
N GLN A 214 20.72 16.68 5.00
CA GLN A 214 20.54 17.81 4.08
C GLN A 214 21.88 18.53 3.89
N LYS A 215 22.63 18.81 4.98
CA LYS A 215 23.98 19.37 4.89
C LYS A 215 24.94 18.49 4.07
N SER A 216 24.91 17.17 4.22
CA SER A 216 25.79 16.26 3.47
C SER A 216 25.40 16.12 2.00
N LEU A 217 24.13 16.26 1.65
CA LEU A 217 23.63 16.12 0.27
C LEU A 217 23.67 17.42 -0.54
N LEU A 218 23.67 18.57 0.13
CA LEU A 218 23.72 19.90 -0.52
C LEU A 218 24.92 20.08 -1.48
N PRO A 219 26.16 19.63 -1.16
CA PRO A 219 27.28 19.71 -2.10
C PRO A 219 27.05 18.86 -3.36
N ALA A 220 26.53 17.64 -3.21
CA ALA A 220 26.26 16.75 -4.34
C ALA A 220 25.15 17.32 -5.24
N MET A 221 24.06 17.83 -4.66
CA MET A 221 22.97 18.46 -5.42
C MET A 221 23.42 19.72 -6.16
N LYS A 222 24.27 20.57 -5.54
CA LYS A 222 24.85 21.73 -6.21
C LYS A 222 25.73 21.34 -7.39
N SER A 223 26.59 20.33 -7.23
CA SER A 223 27.45 19.85 -8.32
C SER A 223 26.64 19.30 -9.51
N TYR A 224 25.51 18.64 -9.27
CA TYR A 224 24.59 18.19 -10.32
C TYR A 224 23.94 19.36 -11.06
N LEU A 225 23.50 20.39 -10.34
CA LEU A 225 22.90 21.59 -10.94
C LEU A 225 23.94 22.40 -11.75
N ASP A 226 25.16 22.57 -11.23
CA ASP A 226 26.25 23.26 -11.92
C ASP A 226 26.67 22.51 -13.20
N ASN A 227 26.77 21.18 -13.16
CA ASN A 227 27.07 20.36 -14.34
C ASN A 227 25.93 20.39 -15.38
N SER A 228 24.66 20.44 -14.93
CA SER A 228 23.52 20.58 -15.84
C SER A 228 23.52 21.93 -16.56
N ASN A 229 23.96 23.00 -15.90
CA ASN A 229 24.11 24.32 -16.49
C ASN A 229 25.30 24.42 -17.48
N HIS A 230 26.38 23.67 -17.26
CA HIS A 230 27.50 23.59 -18.21
C HIS A 230 27.18 22.75 -19.47
N SER A 231 26.33 21.72 -19.36
CA SER A 231 25.90 20.93 -20.53
C SER A 231 25.04 21.72 -21.54
N ASN A 232 24.34 22.78 -21.08
CA ASN A 232 23.53 23.66 -21.94
C ASN A 232 24.33 24.75 -22.67
N GLN A 233 25.65 24.90 -22.42
CA GLN A 233 26.50 25.85 -23.15
C GLN A 233 27.26 25.22 -24.33
N SER A 234 27.27 23.89 -24.48
CA SER A 234 28.11 23.18 -25.48
C SER A 234 27.40 22.77 -26.79
N SER A 235 26.26 23.37 -27.16
CA SER A 235 25.57 23.05 -28.42
C SER A 235 25.16 24.28 -29.25
N ARG A 236 26.05 25.26 -29.41
CA ARG A 236 25.95 26.25 -30.49
C ARG A 236 26.93 25.92 -31.61
N ARG A 237 26.48 25.10 -32.59
CA ARG A 237 27.17 24.96 -33.88
C ARG A 237 27.03 26.28 -34.68
N PRO A 238 28.07 26.75 -35.38
CA PRO A 238 27.96 27.92 -36.25
C PRO A 238 27.05 27.63 -37.45
N ARG A 239 26.14 28.55 -37.77
CA ARG A 239 25.32 28.50 -38.99
C ARG A 239 26.20 28.85 -40.20
N GLN A 240 26.28 27.95 -41.18
CA GLN A 240 26.80 28.27 -42.52
C GLN A 240 25.72 29.00 -43.36
N PRO A 241 26.13 29.88 -44.31
CA PRO A 241 25.19 30.65 -45.10
C PRO A 241 24.55 29.82 -46.21
N LYS A 242 23.25 30.03 -46.44
CA LYS A 242 22.45 29.37 -47.49
C LYS A 242 22.79 29.94 -48.86
N SER A 243 23.23 29.09 -49.79
CA SER A 243 23.16 29.37 -51.24
C SER A 243 21.71 29.21 -51.73
N LYS A 244 21.31 30.11 -52.62
CA LYS A 244 20.02 30.10 -53.31
C LYS A 244 20.07 29.07 -54.45
N GLU A 245 19.21 28.07 -54.42
CA GLU A 245 18.84 27.31 -55.62
C GLU A 245 17.34 27.02 -55.66
N THR A 246 16.89 26.89 -56.89
CA THR A 246 15.60 27.32 -57.42
C THR A 246 14.55 26.22 -57.33
N LYS A 247 13.28 26.60 -57.13
CA LYS A 247 12.13 25.68 -57.11
C LYS A 247 11.94 24.97 -58.46
N THR A 248 11.91 23.65 -58.45
CA THR A 248 11.11 22.83 -59.38
C THR A 248 10.13 21.97 -58.60
N LYS A 249 8.88 21.97 -59.09
CA LYS A 249 7.72 21.34 -58.47
C LYS A 249 7.70 19.86 -58.83
N GLU A 250 7.60 18.99 -57.83
CA GLU A 250 6.98 17.68 -57.98
C GLU A 250 5.90 17.50 -56.92
N LYS A 251 4.67 17.32 -57.40
CA LYS A 251 3.49 16.97 -56.61
C LYS A 251 3.43 15.45 -56.51
N THR A 252 3.46 14.89 -55.31
CA THR A 252 2.97 13.53 -55.06
C THR A 252 2.07 13.50 -53.83
N ASN A 253 0.87 12.95 -54.06
CA ASN A 253 -0.26 12.84 -53.15
C ASN A 253 -0.03 11.76 -52.08
N THR A 254 -0.26 12.09 -50.80
CA THR A 254 -0.44 11.08 -49.73
C THR A 254 -1.67 11.40 -48.89
N LYS A 255 -2.84 11.22 -49.50
CA LYS A 255 -4.13 11.00 -48.83
C LYS A 255 -4.60 9.58 -49.16
N THR A 256 -3.97 8.56 -48.57
CA THR A 256 -4.41 7.16 -48.78
C THR A 256 -4.12 6.17 -47.65
N ASP A 257 -3.54 6.57 -46.52
CA ASP A 257 -3.24 5.62 -45.42
C ASP A 257 -4.17 5.70 -44.21
N LYS A 258 -5.11 6.64 -44.16
CA LYS A 258 -6.12 6.72 -43.09
C LYS A 258 -7.41 5.93 -43.34
N GLU A 259 -7.63 5.41 -44.56
CA GLU A 259 -8.82 4.58 -44.88
C GLU A 259 -8.56 3.07 -44.85
N LYS A 260 -7.30 2.60 -44.96
CA LYS A 260 -6.99 1.16 -44.89
C LYS A 260 -6.96 0.57 -43.47
N LEU A 261 -6.87 1.40 -42.42
CA LEU A 261 -6.92 0.96 -41.02
C LEU A 261 -8.35 0.82 -40.47
N LYS A 262 -9.35 1.49 -41.08
CA LYS A 262 -10.75 1.40 -40.63
C LYS A 262 -11.54 0.23 -41.20
N LEU A 263 -11.07 -0.42 -42.29
CA LEU A 263 -11.74 -1.60 -42.86
C LEU A 263 -11.35 -2.94 -42.19
N LYS A 264 -10.19 -3.03 -41.52
CA LYS A 264 -9.76 -4.27 -40.82
C LYS A 264 -10.46 -4.51 -39.48
N MET A 265 -11.07 -3.50 -38.86
CA MET A 265 -11.81 -3.64 -37.60
C MET A 265 -13.29 -4.03 -37.75
N LYS A 266 -13.86 -3.99 -38.96
CA LYS A 266 -15.27 -4.39 -39.19
C LYS A 266 -15.46 -5.87 -39.56
N ASN A 267 -14.41 -6.57 -40.01
CA ASN A 267 -14.52 -7.98 -40.44
C ASN A 267 -14.14 -9.03 -39.39
N SER A 268 -13.65 -8.67 -38.19
CA SER A 268 -13.40 -9.63 -37.10
C SER A 268 -14.60 -9.82 -36.15
N LYS A 269 -15.67 -9.04 -36.30
CA LYS A 269 -16.91 -9.14 -35.49
C LYS A 269 -18.03 -9.98 -36.14
N LYS A 270 -17.74 -10.74 -37.19
CA LYS A 270 -18.74 -11.60 -37.89
C LYS A 270 -18.37 -13.08 -38.01
N LYS A 271 -17.41 -13.57 -37.21
CA LYS A 271 -17.13 -15.01 -37.05
C LYS A 271 -17.04 -15.31 -35.56
N ASN A 272 -18.19 -15.55 -34.94
CA ASN A 272 -18.44 -16.37 -33.74
C ASN A 272 -19.92 -16.17 -33.31
N ASP A 273 -20.83 -16.40 -34.25
CA ASP A 273 -22.15 -16.96 -33.97
C ASP A 273 -22.18 -18.34 -34.64
#